data_AF-A0A7S4BVF6-F1
#
_entry.id   AF-A0A7S4BVF6-F1
#
_cell.length_a   1.000
_cell.length_b   1.000
_cell.length_c   1.000
_cell.angle_alpha   90.00
_cell.angle_beta   90.00
_cell.angle_gamma   90.00
#
_symmetry.space_group_name_H-M   'P 1'
#
loop_
_entity.id
_entity.type
_entity.pdbx_description
1 polymer ?
#
loop_
_entity_poly.entity_id
_entity_poly.type
_entity_poly.pdbx_seq_one_letter_code
_entity_poly.pdbx_strand_id
1 'polypeptide(L)'
;MLDLANHADTPNAQIKLKPASKGGLFGGKAEPPMAQLVALVDIAQGEPITLSYAESTRAELLIDYGFLQEPVPAEWVTTFSLDEVWPLLEAFAPHLRNHQMCVVISTATTGHPGIALCL
;
A
#
# COMPACT_ATOMS: atom_id res chain seq x y z
N MET A 1 -0.67 9.21 -20.36
CA MET A 1 -0.72 7.80 -20.84
C MET A 1 0.00 6.83 -19.92
N LEU A 2 1.17 7.14 -19.34
CA LEU A 2 1.86 6.24 -18.40
C LEU A 2 1.15 6.09 -17.04
N ASP A 3 0.25 7.02 -16.73
CA ASP A 3 -0.63 7.11 -15.56
C ASP A 3 -1.85 6.18 -15.63
N LEU A 4 -2.02 5.42 -16.71
CA LEU A 4 -3.14 4.49 -16.88
C LEU A 4 -2.89 3.10 -16.31
N ALA A 5 -1.63 2.75 -16.03
CA ALA A 5 -1.27 1.43 -15.51
C ALA A 5 -1.47 1.41 -14.00
N ASN A 6 -2.22 0.42 -13.50
CA ASN A 6 -2.56 0.29 -12.09
C ASN A 6 -1.38 -0.22 -11.24
N HIS A 7 -1.45 0.03 -9.93
CA HIS A 7 -0.53 -0.53 -8.96
C HIS A 7 -0.70 -2.05 -8.79
N ALA A 8 0.40 -2.77 -8.55
CA ALA A 8 0.41 -4.11 -7.98
C ALA A 8 1.70 -4.35 -7.16
N ASP A 9 1.60 -5.15 -6.10
CA ASP A 9 2.77 -5.56 -5.28
C ASP A 9 3.83 -6.32 -6.09
N THR A 10 3.36 -7.07 -7.08
CA THR A 10 4.18 -7.84 -8.03
C THR A 10 3.97 -7.26 -9.43
N PRO A 11 4.60 -6.11 -9.75
CA PRO A 11 4.36 -5.43 -11.02
C PRO A 11 4.98 -6.21 -12.18
N ASN A 12 4.31 -6.17 -13.34
CA ASN A 12 4.83 -6.78 -14.57
C ASN A 12 5.54 -5.77 -15.50
N ALA A 13 5.51 -4.48 -15.17
CA ALA A 13 6.21 -3.43 -15.88
C ALA A 13 6.82 -2.38 -14.94
N GLN A 14 7.72 -1.56 -15.46
CA GLN A 14 8.31 -0.42 -14.77
C GLN A 14 8.50 0.77 -15.70
N ILE A 15 8.56 1.98 -15.13
CA ILE A 15 8.88 3.20 -15.87
C ILE A 15 10.39 3.47 -15.76
N LYS A 16 11.07 3.59 -16.90
CA LYS A 16 12.47 4.03 -16.98
C LYS A 16 12.54 5.41 -17.61
N LEU A 17 13.27 6.32 -16.97
CA LEU A 17 13.57 7.62 -17.54
C LEU A 17 14.84 7.51 -18.38
N LYS A 18 14.71 7.78 -19.67
CA LYS A 18 15.84 7.90 -20.59
C LYS A 18 16.21 9.37 -20.70
N PRO A 19 17.41 9.77 -20.26
CA PRO A 19 17.86 11.15 -20.42
C PRO A 19 18.05 11.47 -21.91
N ALA A 20 18.03 12.76 -22.22
CA ALA A 20 18.31 13.22 -23.57
C ALA A 20 19.70 12.75 -24.01
N SER A 21 19.81 12.22 -25.23
CA SER A 21 21.11 11.88 -25.82
C SER A 21 21.55 13.02 -26.74
N LYS A 22 22.77 13.52 -26.55
CA LYS A 22 23.38 14.41 -27.54
C LYS A 22 23.77 13.55 -28.73
N GLY A 23 23.33 13.97 -29.92
CA GLY A 23 23.67 13.31 -31.17
C GLY A 23 25.17 13.04 -31.28
N GLY A 24 25.54 11.82 -31.67
CA GLY A 24 26.94 11.42 -31.74
C GLY A 24 27.72 12.17 -32.83
N LEU A 25 29.05 12.22 -32.69
CA LEU A 25 29.98 12.87 -33.64
C LEU A 25 29.87 12.38 -35.09
N PHE A 26 29.19 11.24 -35.31
CA PHE A 26 28.97 10.62 -36.62
C PHE A 26 27.53 10.79 -37.15
N GLY A 27 26.86 11.90 -36.83
CA GLY A 27 25.52 12.19 -37.36
C GLY A 27 24.38 11.44 -36.67
N GLY A 28 24.62 10.91 -35.47
CA GLY A 28 23.53 10.36 -34.64
C GLY A 28 22.53 11.46 -34.31
N LYS A 29 21.23 11.21 -34.49
CA LYS A 29 20.20 12.17 -34.09
C LYS A 29 20.18 12.29 -32.57
N ALA A 30 20.10 13.53 -32.08
CA ALA A 30 19.82 13.77 -30.67
C ALA A 30 18.44 13.19 -30.35
N GLU A 31 18.34 12.40 -29.29
CA GLU A 31 17.06 11.91 -28.80
C GLU A 31 16.60 12.77 -27.63
N PRO A 32 15.34 13.24 -27.64
CA PRO A 32 14.78 13.98 -26.52
C PRO A 32 14.69 13.08 -25.27
N PRO A 33 14.63 13.68 -24.07
CA PRO A 33 14.37 12.91 -22.87
C PRO A 33 12.98 12.27 -22.97
N MET A 34 12.86 11.02 -22.52
CA MET A 34 11.59 10.30 -22.57
C MET A 34 11.43 9.35 -21.40
N ALA A 35 10.18 9.08 -21.04
CA ALA A 35 9.82 8.01 -20.15
C ALA A 35 9.43 6.78 -20.98
N GLN A 36 9.93 5.61 -20.59
CA GLN A 36 9.70 4.35 -21.26
C GLN A 36 9.00 3.39 -20.31
N LEU A 37 7.92 2.77 -20.76
CA LEU A 37 7.29 1.65 -20.08
C LEU A 37 7.98 0.37 -20.53
N VAL A 38 8.59 -0.35 -19.59
CA VAL A 38 9.41 -1.53 -19.87
C VAL A 38 8.82 -2.72 -19.14
N ALA A 39 8.48 -3.78 -19.88
CA ALA A 39 8.03 -5.04 -19.31
C ALA A 39 9.16 -5.71 -18.50
N LEU A 40 8.82 -6.27 -17.36
CA LEU A 40 9.72 -7.03 -16.48
C LEU A 40 9.64 -8.53 -16.73
N VAL A 41 8.48 -8.98 -17.23
CA VAL A 41 8.15 -10.36 -17.59
C VAL A 41 7.39 -10.36 -18.91
N ASP A 42 7.23 -11.52 -19.53
CA ASP A 42 6.33 -11.66 -20.68
C ASP A 42 4.87 -11.41 -20.23
N ILE A 43 4.15 -10.57 -20.97
CA ILE A 43 2.76 -10.19 -20.67
C ILE A 43 1.89 -10.72 -21.81
N ALA A 44 0.92 -11.57 -21.48
CA ALA A 44 0.04 -12.15 -22.49
C ALA A 44 -0.97 -11.12 -23.02
N GLN A 45 -1.50 -11.36 -24.23
CA GLN A 45 -2.53 -10.49 -24.78
C GLN A 45 -3.79 -10.49 -23.89
N GLY A 46 -4.24 -9.30 -23.49
CA GLY A 46 -5.40 -9.12 -22.62
C GLY A 46 -5.08 -9.11 -21.13
N GLU A 47 -3.84 -9.42 -20.74
CA GLU A 47 -3.40 -9.22 -19.36
C GLU A 47 -3.19 -7.73 -19.05
N PRO A 48 -3.57 -7.27 -17.84
CA PRO A 48 -3.37 -5.89 -17.45
C PRO A 48 -1.88 -5.61 -17.26
N ILE A 49 -1.44 -4.42 -17.68
CA ILE A 49 -0.10 -3.91 -17.36
C ILE A 49 -0.17 -3.24 -15.99
N THR A 50 0.70 -3.66 -15.08
CA THR A 50 0.77 -3.18 -13.70
C THR A 50 2.15 -2.61 -13.38
N LEU A 51 2.14 -1.55 -12.58
CA LEU A 51 3.33 -0.86 -12.09
C LEU A 51 3.41 -1.00 -10.57
N SER A 52 4.58 -0.74 -10.00
CA SER A 52 4.69 -0.45 -8.57
C SER A 52 4.81 1.07 -8.43
N TYR A 53 3.87 1.65 -7.70
CA TYR A 53 3.97 3.02 -7.23
C TYR A 53 4.93 2.95 -6.05
N ALA A 54 6.20 3.21 -6.32
CA ALA A 54 7.31 2.89 -5.44
C ALA A 54 7.08 3.36 -3.99
N GLU A 55 7.59 2.58 -3.02
CA GLU A 55 7.62 2.88 -1.58
C GLU A 55 6.25 3.06 -0.90
N SER A 56 5.15 3.01 -1.64
CA SER A 56 3.81 3.20 -1.09
C SER A 56 3.44 2.11 -0.09
N THR A 57 3.44 2.47 1.20
CA THR A 57 2.75 1.68 2.24
C THR A 57 1.26 1.57 1.91
N ARG A 58 0.53 0.62 2.51
CA ARG A 58 -0.93 0.53 2.30
C ARG A 58 -1.64 1.82 2.71
N ALA A 59 -1.13 2.49 3.74
CA ALA A 59 -1.60 3.80 4.15
C ALA A 59 -1.35 4.86 3.08
N GLU A 60 -0.17 4.88 2.46
CA GLU A 60 0.16 5.82 1.37
C GLU A 60 -0.68 5.55 0.11
N LEU A 61 -0.93 4.29 -0.23
CA LEU A 61 -1.87 3.95 -1.31
C LEU A 61 -3.28 4.51 -1.06
N LEU A 62 -3.76 4.44 0.19
CA LEU A 62 -5.06 4.98 0.56
C LEU A 62 -5.09 6.51 0.53
N ILE A 63 -4.05 7.16 1.07
CA ILE A 63 -3.99 8.62 1.23
C ILE A 63 -3.73 9.30 -0.12
N ASP A 64 -2.72 8.85 -0.85
CA ASP A 64 -2.24 9.53 -2.06
C ASP A 64 -2.96 9.07 -3.32
N TYR A 65 -3.46 7.83 -3.34
CA TYR A 65 -4.08 7.22 -4.51
C TYR A 65 -5.55 6.81 -4.31
N GLY A 66 -6.08 6.95 -3.10
CA GLY A 66 -7.51 6.75 -2.82
C GLY A 66 -7.98 5.29 -2.91
N PHE A 67 -7.05 4.31 -2.88
CA PHE A 67 -7.41 2.90 -2.91
C PHE A 67 -6.62 2.10 -1.87
N LEU A 68 -7.22 1.00 -1.42
CA LEU A 68 -6.59 0.05 -0.50
C LEU A 68 -6.44 -1.28 -1.24
N GLN A 69 -5.25 -1.86 -1.20
CA GLN A 69 -5.03 -3.19 -1.76
C GLN A 69 -5.16 -4.23 -0.65
N GLU A 70 -6.15 -5.11 -0.79
CA GLU A 70 -6.43 -6.20 0.13
C GLU A 70 -5.63 -7.47 -0.22
N PRO A 71 -5.27 -8.30 0.78
CA PRO A 71 -5.48 -8.08 2.20
C PRO A 71 -4.48 -7.07 2.77
N VAL A 72 -4.93 -6.26 3.74
CA VAL A 72 -4.03 -5.38 4.51
C VAL A 72 -3.45 -6.19 5.66
N PRO A 73 -2.15 -6.52 5.64
CA PRO A 73 -1.52 -7.18 6.78
C PRO A 73 -1.58 -6.23 7.99
N ALA A 74 -1.79 -6.79 9.18
CA ALA A 74 -1.72 -6.00 10.41
C ALA A 74 -0.30 -5.44 10.58
N GLU A 75 -0.14 -4.12 10.44
CA GLU A 75 1.17 -3.47 10.59
C GLU A 75 1.67 -3.50 12.04
N TRP A 76 0.76 -3.67 13.01
CA TRP A 76 1.10 -3.84 14.41
C TRP A 76 0.20 -4.89 15.08
N VAL A 77 0.80 -6.00 15.50
CA VAL A 77 0.19 -6.93 16.46
C VAL A 77 0.73 -6.55 17.82
N THR A 78 -0.11 -5.95 18.66
CA THR A 78 0.22 -5.69 20.06
C THR A 78 -0.58 -6.64 20.95
N THR A 79 0.12 -7.38 21.79
CA THR A 79 -0.48 -8.23 22.83
C THR A 79 -0.49 -7.44 24.12
N PHE A 80 -1.67 -7.08 24.61
CA PHE A 80 -1.84 -6.53 25.95
C PHE A 80 -2.19 -7.64 26.93
N SER A 81 -1.65 -7.57 28.16
CA SER A 81 -2.18 -8.38 29.26
C SER A 81 -3.50 -7.77 29.72
N LEU A 82 -4.51 -8.61 29.93
CA LEU A 82 -5.82 -8.18 30.43
C LEU A 82 -5.73 -7.39 31.74
N ASP A 83 -4.70 -7.64 32.55
CA ASP A 83 -4.47 -6.96 33.83
C ASP A 83 -4.33 -5.44 33.70
N GLU A 84 -3.82 -4.93 32.57
CA GLU A 84 -3.58 -3.49 32.37
C GLU A 84 -4.79 -2.75 31.80
N VAL A 85 -5.64 -3.43 31.02
CA VAL A 85 -6.75 -2.80 30.28
C VAL A 85 -8.11 -3.03 30.96
N TRP A 86 -8.17 -3.93 31.95
CA TRP A 86 -9.39 -4.27 32.68
C TRP A 86 -10.12 -3.05 33.28
N PRO A 87 -9.44 -2.08 33.92
CA PRO A 87 -10.12 -0.90 34.48
C PRO A 87 -10.81 -0.03 33.43
N LEU A 88 -10.26 0.04 32.22
CA LEU A 88 -10.85 0.74 31.08
C LEU A 88 -12.04 -0.04 30.51
N LEU A 89 -11.93 -1.36 30.38
CA LEU A 89 -12.99 -2.21 29.85
C LEU A 89 -14.20 -2.30 30.79
N GLU A 90 -14.01 -2.26 32.10
CA GLU A 90 -15.13 -2.19 33.06
C GLU A 90 -15.98 -0.93 32.87
N ALA A 91 -15.37 0.19 32.47
CA ALA A 91 -16.08 1.45 32.26
C ALA A 91 -16.93 1.46 30.99
N PHE A 92 -16.51 0.75 29.94
CA PHE A 92 -17.15 0.78 28.62
C PHE A 92 -17.95 -0.47 28.25
N ALA A 93 -17.66 -1.64 28.84
CA ALA A 93 -18.30 -2.90 28.49
C ALA A 93 -18.35 -3.91 29.68
N PRO A 94 -19.11 -3.60 30.75
CA PRO A 94 -19.12 -4.38 32.00
C PRO A 94 -19.65 -5.82 31.87
N HIS A 95 -20.30 -6.16 30.76
CA HIS A 95 -20.91 -7.47 30.51
C HIS A 95 -19.95 -8.52 29.92
N LEU A 96 -18.73 -8.14 29.54
CA LEU A 96 -17.80 -9.00 28.79
C LEU A 96 -16.93 -9.93 29.65
N ARG A 97 -17.22 -10.10 30.96
CA ARG A 97 -16.39 -10.84 31.93
C ARG A 97 -16.06 -12.31 31.60
N ASN A 98 -16.76 -12.95 30.67
CA ASN A 98 -16.69 -14.40 30.47
C ASN A 98 -16.44 -14.85 29.02
N HIS A 99 -15.97 -13.98 28.12
CA HIS A 99 -15.71 -14.33 26.71
C HIS A 99 -14.25 -14.12 26.31
N GLN A 100 -13.70 -15.03 25.49
CA GLN A 100 -12.44 -14.78 24.78
C GLN A 100 -12.66 -13.59 23.84
N MET A 101 -11.87 -12.53 24.01
CA MET A 101 -11.97 -11.32 23.19
C MET A 101 -10.81 -11.23 22.22
N CYS A 102 -11.11 -10.95 20.95
CA CYS A 102 -10.13 -10.44 20.00
C CYS A 102 -10.28 -8.91 19.94
N VAL A 103 -9.24 -8.19 20.37
CA VAL A 103 -9.25 -6.73 20.36
C VAL A 103 -8.44 -6.26 19.15
N VAL A 104 -9.13 -5.61 18.20
CA VAL A 104 -8.48 -4.97 17.05
C VAL A 104 -8.47 -3.47 17.32
N ILE A 105 -7.29 -2.89 17.58
CA ILE A 105 -7.16 -1.45 17.73
C ILE A 105 -6.83 -0.86 16.36
N SER A 106 -7.73 -0.05 15.83
CA SER A 106 -7.49 0.71 14.59
C SER A 106 -7.14 2.15 14.95
N THR A 107 -6.00 2.63 14.48
CA THR A 107 -5.57 4.04 14.60
C THR A 107 -5.99 4.88 13.40
N ALA A 108 -6.83 4.35 12.51
CA ALA A 108 -7.08 4.94 11.20
C ALA A 108 -7.82 6.28 11.22
N THR A 109 -8.41 6.72 12.34
CA THR A 109 -9.06 8.02 12.38
C THR A 109 -8.89 8.68 13.75
N THR A 110 -8.33 9.88 13.74
CA THR A 110 -8.39 10.88 14.83
C THR A 110 -7.53 10.68 16.07
N GLY A 111 -6.26 10.25 15.98
CA GLY A 111 -5.30 10.41 17.10
C GLY A 111 -5.71 9.80 18.46
N HIS A 112 -6.74 8.95 18.46
CA HIS A 112 -7.30 8.25 19.59
C HIS A 112 -7.46 6.79 19.16
N PRO A 113 -6.95 5.83 19.95
CA PRO A 113 -7.09 4.42 19.62
C PRO A 113 -8.57 4.03 19.67
N GLY A 114 -9.15 3.73 18.51
CA GLY A 114 -10.47 3.14 18.41
C GLY A 114 -10.37 1.64 18.67
N ILE A 115 -11.04 1.16 19.71
CA ILE A 115 -11.15 -0.27 20.02
C ILE A 115 -12.31 -0.84 19.20
N ALA A 116 -12.01 -1.67 18.20
CA ALA A 116 -13.00 -2.48 17.52
C ALA A 116 -13.03 -3.88 18.16
N LEU A 117 -14.20 -4.26 18.66
CA LEU A 117 -14.50 -5.60 19.16
C LEU A 117 -15.03 -6.44 18.00
N CYS A 118 -14.32 -7.50 17.64
CA CYS A 118 -14.89 -8.57 16.80
C CYS A 118 -15.44 -9.65 17.74
N LEU A 119 -16.76 -9.85 17.69
CA LEU A 119 -17.49 -10.96 18.33
C LEU A 119 -17.70 -12.09 17.32
#